data_AF-A0A1X0T3R6-F1
#
_entry.id   AF-A0A1X0T3R6-F1
#
_cell.length_a   1.000
_cell.length_b   1.000
_cell.length_c   1.000
_cell.angle_alpha   90.00
_cell.angle_beta   90.00
_cell.angle_gamma   90.00
#
_symmetry.space_group_name_H-M   'P 1'
#
loop_
_entity.id
_entity.type
_entity.pdbx_description
1 polymer ?
#
loop_
_entity_poly.entity_id
_entity_poly.type
_entity_poly.pdbx_seq_one_letter_code
_entity_poly.pdbx_strand_id
1 'polypeptide(L)' 'MSYVVILFGITFGGFIATLSFIYFAVAGVMSYVGLRLLANYDPRIADVVFITMIRTPLPQSWFRGKGIIYRA' A
#
# COMPACT_ATOMS: atom_id res chain seq x y z
N MET A 1 -4.95 7.00 -7.04
CA MET A 1 -3.60 6.97 -6.44
C MET A 1 -3.65 6.96 -4.92
N SER A 2 -4.20 8.01 -4.27
CA SER A 2 -4.18 8.15 -2.81
C SER A 2 -4.81 6.96 -2.06
N TYR A 3 -6.02 6.53 -2.44
CA TYR A 3 -6.77 5.53 -1.66
C TYR A 3 -6.10 4.16 -1.57
N VAL A 4 -5.54 3.62 -2.66
CA VAL A 4 -4.88 2.31 -2.64
C VAL A 4 -3.57 2.37 -1.85
N VAL A 5 -2.81 3.46 -2.01
CA VAL A 5 -1.58 3.69 -1.23
C VAL A 5 -1.88 3.85 0.25
N ILE A 6 -2.96 4.55 0.61
CA ILE A 6 -3.42 4.70 1.99
C ILE A 6 -3.86 3.36 2.57
N LEU A 7 -4.69 2.59 1.86
CA LEU A 7 -5.15 1.28 2.32
C LEU A 7 -3.98 0.30 2.47
N PHE A 8 -3.05 0.29 1.51
CA PHE A 8 -1.82 -0.51 1.61
C PHE A 8 -0.98 -0.09 2.82
N GLY A 9 -0.79 1.22 3.02
CA GLY A 9 -0.06 1.78 4.16
C GLY A 9 -0.72 1.44 5.50
N ILE A 10 -2.05 1.48 5.61
CA ILE A 10 -2.77 1.10 6.84
C ILE A 10 -2.64 -0.39 7.10
N THR A 11 -2.81 -1.23 6.09
CA THR A 11 -2.75 -2.70 6.23
C THR A 11 -1.33 -3.16 6.56
N PHE A 12 -0.35 -2.81 5.73
CA PHE A 12 1.04 -3.26 5.93
C PHE A 12 1.77 -2.44 6.99
N GLY A 13 1.60 -1.12 7.02
CA GLY A 13 2.23 -0.27 8.03
C GLY A 13 1.71 -0.57 9.44
N GLY A 14 0.41 -0.74 9.60
CA GLY A 14 -0.16 -1.15 10.89
C GLY A 14 0.27 -2.55 11.31
N PHE A 15 0.39 -3.50 10.36
CA PHE A 15 0.93 -4.83 10.66
C PHE A 15 2.41 -4.78 11.07
N ILE A 16 3.25 -4.01 10.36
CA ILE A 16 4.67 -3.88 10.72
C ILE A 16 4.82 -3.23 12.12
N ALA A 17 3.97 -2.26 12.45
CA ALA A 17 4.01 -1.59 13.75
C ALA A 17 3.56 -2.47 14.93
N THR A 18 2.56 -3.33 14.71
CA THR A 18 1.97 -4.16 15.80
C THR A 18 2.40 -5.62 15.79
N LEU A 19 2.94 -6.12 14.67
CA LEU A 19 3.23 -7.53 14.37
C LEU A 19 2.05 -8.47 14.64
N SER A 20 0.83 -7.93 14.66
CA SER A 20 -0.38 -8.68 15.01
C SER A 20 -1.03 -9.28 13.78
N PHE A 21 -1.09 -10.61 13.72
CA PHE A 21 -1.79 -11.32 12.66
C PHE A 21 -3.30 -11.08 12.68
N ILE A 22 -3.89 -10.86 13.85
CA ILE A 22 -5.32 -10.51 13.98
C ILE A 22 -5.57 -9.13 13.36
N TYR A 23 -4.70 -8.15 13.66
CA TYR A 23 -4.77 -6.84 13.01
C TYR A 23 -4.66 -6.98 11.49
N PHE A 24 -3.69 -7.75 11.00
CA PHE A 24 -3.50 -7.93 9.56
C PHE A 24 -4.72 -8.55 8.87
N ALA A 25 -5.33 -9.58 9.49
CA ALA A 25 -6.54 -10.21 8.97
C ALA A 25 -7.71 -9.20 8.89
N VAL A 26 -7.99 -8.49 9.98
CA VAL A 26 -9.08 -7.50 10.03
C VAL A 26 -8.83 -6.34 9.07
N ALA A 27 -7.63 -5.77 9.09
CA ALA A 27 -7.25 -4.67 8.20
C ALA A 27 -7.27 -5.09 6.72
N GLY A 28 -6.89 -6.34 6.41
CA GLY A 28 -6.99 -6.89 5.06
C GLY A 28 -8.44 -6.99 4.57
N VAL A 29 -9.34 -7.51 5.40
CA VAL A 29 -10.78 -7.57 5.09
C VAL A 29 -11.35 -6.17 4.89
N MET A 30 -11.04 -5.23 5.78
CA MET A 30 -11.52 -3.84 5.68
C MET A 30 -11.01 -3.16 4.40
N SER A 31 -9.73 -3.33 4.07
CA SER A 31 -9.16 -2.78 2.83
C SER A 31 -9.78 -3.40 1.58
N TYR A 32 -10.09 -4.71 1.60
CA TYR A 32 -10.79 -5.37 0.49
C TYR A 32 -12.21 -4.81 0.31
N VAL A 33 -12.99 -4.68 1.39
CA VAL A 33 -14.33 -4.10 1.32
C VAL A 33 -14.28 -2.66 0.82
N GLY A 34 -13.33 -1.86 1.32
CA GLY A 34 -13.13 -0.48 0.87
C GLY A 34 -12.81 -0.39 -0.63
N LEU A 35 -11.91 -1.25 -1.13
CA LEU A 35 -11.59 -1.37 -2.55
C LEU A 35 -12.80 -1.81 -3.38
N ARG A 36 -13.60 -2.74 -2.86
CA ARG A 36 -14.80 -3.23 -3.55
C ARG A 36 -15.85 -2.13 -3.71
N LEU A 37 -16.08 -1.34 -2.66
CA LEU A 37 -16.98 -0.19 -2.71
C LEU A 37 -16.46 0.87 -3.68
N LEU A 38 -15.15 1.14 -3.67
CA LEU A 38 -14.54 2.11 -4.58
C LEU A 38 -14.59 1.65 -6.04
N ALA A 39 -14.37 0.37 -6.29
CA ALA A 39 -14.49 -0.21 -7.63
C ALA A 39 -15.94 -0.21 -8.15
N ASN A 40 -16.93 -0.33 -7.26
CA ASN A 40 -18.34 -0.15 -7.65
C ASN A 40 -18.64 1.32 -8.02
N TYR A 41 -17.95 2.28 -7.42
CA TYR A 41 -18.10 3.71 -7.73
C TYR A 41 -17.40 4.09 -9.05
N ASP A 42 -16.17 3.62 -9.26
CA ASP A 42 -15.47 3.74 -10.54
C ASP A 42 -14.65 2.46 -10.81
N PRO A 43 -15.10 1.62 -11.76
CA PRO A 43 -14.49 0.31 -12.00
C PRO A 43 -13.10 0.39 -12.61
N ARG A 44 -12.70 1.53 -13.19
CA ARG A 44 -11.37 1.70 -13.79
C ARG A 44 -10.30 2.06 -12.78
N ILE A 45 -10.67 2.48 -11.56
CA ILE A 45 -9.72 2.91 -10.53
C ILE A 45 -8.71 1.80 -10.20
N ALA A 46 -9.15 0.56 -10.04
CA ALA A 46 -8.26 -0.54 -9.71
C ALA A 46 -7.25 -0.81 -10.84
N ASP A 47 -7.74 -0.85 -12.08
CA ASP A 47 -6.92 -1.14 -13.26
C ASP A 47 -5.86 -0.06 -13.50
N VAL A 48 -6.25 1.22 -13.41
CA VAL A 48 -5.33 2.35 -13.48
C VAL A 48 -4.25 2.27 -12.39
N VAL A 49 -4.60 1.84 -11.17
CA VAL A 49 -3.63 1.70 -10.09
C VAL A 49 -2.66 0.56 -10.34
N PHE A 50 -3.13 -0.62 -10.73
CA PHE A 50 -2.22 -1.74 -11.02
C PHE A 50 -1.32 -1.43 -12.22
N ILE A 51 -1.88 -0.88 -13.29
CA ILE A 51 -1.13 -0.47 -14.48
C ILE A 51 -0.07 0.56 -14.10
N THR A 52 -0.42 1.57 -13.32
CA THR A 52 0.55 2.60 -12.91
C THR A 52 1.62 2.02 -12.00
N MET A 53 1.29 1.14 -11.05
CA MET A 53 2.29 0.51 -10.18
C MET A 53 3.24 -0.41 -10.96
N ILE A 54 2.75 -1.10 -11.99
CA ILE A 54 3.55 -1.92 -12.91
C ILE A 54 4.44 -1.05 -13.80
N ARG A 55 3.91 0.06 -14.32
CA ARG A 55 4.62 0.94 -15.27
C ARG A 55 5.57 1.93 -14.59
N THR A 56 5.29 2.33 -13.36
CA THR A 56 6.14 3.18 -12.52
C THR A 56 6.42 2.45 -11.20
N PRO A 57 7.29 1.43 -11.22
CA PRO A 57 7.69 0.74 -10.01
C PRO A 57 8.36 1.74 -9.06
N LEU A 58 8.03 1.64 -7.77
CA LEU A 58 8.60 2.50 -6.75
C LEU A 58 10.11 2.26 -6.68
N PRO A 59 10.95 3.30 -6.83
CA PRO A 59 12.40 3.14 -6.80
C PRO A 59 12.83 2.59 -5.43
N GLN A 60 13.82 1.70 -5.41
CA GLN A 60 14.31 1.08 -4.16
C GLN A 60 14.78 2.11 -3.12
N SER A 61 15.14 3.32 -3.54
CA SER A 61 15.47 4.45 -2.67
C SER A 61 14.32 4.93 -1.79
N TRP A 62 13.06 4.60 -2.14
CA TRP A 62 11.89 4.92 -1.33
C TRP A 62 11.75 4.01 -0.10
N PHE A 63 12.29 2.79 -0.19
CA PHE A 63 12.26 1.79 0.88
C PHE A 63 13.54 1.76 1.71
N ARG A 64 14.61 2.42 1.24
CA ARG A 64 15.84 2.62 2.01
C ARG A 64 15.75 3.99 2.69
N GLY A 65 15.62 4.00 4.02
CA GLY A 65 15.83 5.23 4.80
C GLY A 65 17.17 5.85 4.42
N LYS A 66 17.26 7.19 4.36
CA LYS A 66 18.49 7.92 4.01
C LYS A 66 19.58 7.65 5.05
N GLY A 67 20.23 6.49 4.95
CA GLY A 67 21.48 6.19 5.63
C GLY A 67 22.56 7.03 4.99
N ILE A 68 23.11 7.97 5.75
CA ILE A 68 24.29 8.74 5.39
C ILE A 68 25.39 7.73 5.08
N ILE A 69 25.81 7.64 3.82
CA ILE A 69 26.97 6.83 3.45
C ILE A 69 28.19 7.64 3.92
N TYR A 70 28.70 7.34 5.11
CA TYR A 70 30.04 7.76 5.49
C TYR A 70 31.03 7.04 4.59
N ARG A 71 31.64 7.77 3.65
CA ARG A 71 32.87 7.33 3.01
C ARG A 71 34.03 7.76 3.92
N ALA A 72 34.84 6.79 4.32
CA ALA A 72 36.17 7.03 4.88
C ALA A 72 37.09 7.64 3.83
#